data_AF-A0A847CJG1-F1
#
_entry.id   AF-A0A847CJG1-F1
#
_cell.length_a   1.000
_cell.length_b   1.000
_cell.length_c   1.000
_cell.angle_alpha   90.00
_cell.angle_beta   90.00
_cell.angle_gamma   90.00
#
_symmetry.space_group_name_H-M   'P 1'
#
loop_
_entity.id
_entity.type
_entity.pdbx_description
1 polymer ?
#
loop_
_entity_poly.entity_id
_entity_poly.type
_entity_poly.pdbx_seq_one_letter_code
_entity_poly.pdbx_strand_id
1 'polypeptide(L)'
;MKFVEEMKQIAWRLEVKKGFNVLQCVYNELNEPITYEVQKRLASAHYRKIDICDAVYIVDIDGYIGESVADEILYAKENGKEIIFHSE
;
A
#
# COMPACT_ATOMS: atom_id res chain seq x y z
N MET A 1 6.17 -9.58 2.11
CA MET A 1 6.13 -8.10 2.10
C MET A 1 7.29 -7.61 2.96
N LYS A 2 8.08 -6.63 2.49
CA LYS A 2 9.40 -6.34 3.08
C LYS A 2 9.36 -5.52 4.37
N PHE A 3 8.51 -4.48 4.43
CA PHE A 3 8.50 -3.49 5.52
C PHE A 3 7.20 -3.55 6.36
N VAL A 4 6.79 -4.77 6.74
CA VAL A 4 5.49 -5.00 7.39
C VAL A 4 5.37 -4.24 8.71
N GLU A 5 6.40 -4.30 9.55
CA GLU A 5 6.36 -3.66 10.87
C GLU A 5 6.39 -2.14 10.75
N GLU A 6 7.16 -1.61 9.81
CA GLU A 6 7.22 -0.18 9.54
C GLU A 6 5.89 0.33 8.99
N MET A 7 5.25 -0.39 8.07
CA MET A 7 3.91 -0.04 7.56
C MET A 7 2.87 0.03 8.67
N LYS A 8 2.82 -0.99 9.55
CA LYS A 8 1.90 -1.01 10.70
C LYS A 8 2.13 0.20 11.62
N GLN A 9 3.39 0.52 11.91
CA GLN A 9 3.76 1.64 12.77
C GLN A 9 3.50 3.01 12.14
N ILE A 10 3.74 3.16 10.84
CA ILE A 10 3.47 4.39 10.08
C ILE A 10 1.97 4.64 10.02
N ALA A 11 1.16 3.63 9.69
CA ALA A 11 -0.29 3.75 9.66
C ALA A 11 -0.85 4.17 11.01
N TRP A 12 -0.41 3.54 12.11
CA TRP A 12 -0.77 3.96 13.46
C TRP A 12 -0.44 5.44 13.70
N ARG A 13 0.76 5.90 13.32
CA ARG A 13 1.17 7.31 13.48
C ARG A 13 0.30 8.26 12.67
N LEU A 14 -0.04 7.91 11.43
CA LEU A 14 -0.91 8.71 10.56
C LEU A 14 -2.29 8.86 11.19
N GLU A 15 -2.89 7.78 11.68
CA GLU A 15 -4.20 7.84 12.33
C GLU A 15 -4.17 8.65 13.64
N VAL A 16 -3.29 8.29 14.57
CA VAL A 16 -3.33 8.89 15.93
C VAL A 16 -2.80 10.31 16.00
N LYS A 17 -1.90 10.71 15.08
CA LYS A 17 -1.30 12.06 15.09
C LYS A 17 -1.88 13.00 14.05
N LYS A 18 -2.37 12.48 12.93
CA LYS A 18 -2.90 13.30 11.82
C LYS A 18 -4.42 13.17 11.67
N GLY A 19 -5.04 12.16 12.27
CA GLY A 19 -6.48 11.93 12.15
C GLY A 19 -6.91 11.42 10.79
N PHE A 20 -5.97 10.88 10.00
CA PHE A 20 -6.30 10.25 8.72
C PHE A 20 -7.00 8.91 8.94
N ASN A 21 -7.85 8.52 7.99
CA ASN A 21 -8.37 7.15 7.88
C ASN A 21 -7.40 6.36 6.98
N VAL A 22 -6.70 5.36 7.51
CA VAL A 22 -5.68 4.63 6.75
C VAL A 22 -6.17 3.23 6.36
N LEU A 23 -6.42 3.04 5.06
CA LEU A 23 -6.72 1.72 4.50
C LEU A 23 -5.44 0.95 4.21
N GLN A 24 -5.06 0.04 5.11
CA GLN A 24 -3.84 -0.77 4.97
C GLN A 24 -3.99 -1.95 4.00
N CYS A 25 -2.85 -2.45 3.51
CA CYS A 25 -2.73 -3.75 2.86
C CYS A 25 -3.04 -4.91 3.83
N VAL A 26 -3.23 -6.12 3.31
CA VAL A 26 -3.43 -7.32 4.14
C VAL A 26 -2.11 -8.07 4.35
N TYR A 27 -1.95 -8.69 5.52
CA TYR A 27 -0.75 -9.41 5.90
C TYR A 27 -1.00 -10.91 5.93
N ASN A 28 -0.17 -11.68 5.20
CA ASN A 28 -0.22 -13.13 5.16
C ASN A 28 0.57 -13.72 6.35
N GLU A 29 0.05 -13.54 7.57
CA GLU A 29 0.71 -13.91 8.82
C GLU A 29 1.00 -15.43 8.93
N LEU A 30 0.16 -16.25 8.30
CA LEU A 30 0.32 -17.71 8.27
C LEU A 30 1.21 -18.21 7.13
N ASN A 31 1.80 -17.30 6.33
CA ASN A 31 2.62 -17.63 5.16
C ASN A 31 1.95 -18.62 4.19
N GLU A 32 0.66 -18.43 3.93
CA GLU A 32 -0.09 -19.24 2.97
C GLU A 32 0.53 -19.12 1.56
N PRO A 33 0.44 -20.18 0.72
CA PRO A 33 1.01 -20.14 -0.63
C PRO A 33 0.41 -19.02 -1.49
N ILE A 34 1.27 -18.20 -2.08
CA ILE A 34 0.86 -17.13 -3.01
C ILE A 34 0.95 -17.68 -4.43
N THR A 35 -0.17 -18.24 -4.90
CA THR A 35 -0.32 -18.62 -6.30
C THR A 35 -0.56 -17.38 -7.18
N TYR A 36 -0.42 -17.54 -8.49
CA TYR A 36 -0.73 -16.48 -9.46
C TYR A 36 -2.17 -15.94 -9.29
N GLU A 37 -3.16 -16.81 -9.10
CA GLU A 37 -4.55 -16.41 -8.88
C GLU A 37 -4.74 -15.63 -7.57
N VAL A 38 -4.03 -16.00 -6.52
CA VAL A 38 -4.04 -15.25 -5.25
C VAL A 38 -3.42 -13.87 -5.45
N GLN A 39 -2.28 -13.78 -6.15
CA GLN A 39 -1.63 -12.50 -6.46
C GLN A 39 -2.56 -11.58 -7.26
N LYS A 40 -3.25 -12.10 -8.28
CA LYS A 40 -4.20 -11.33 -9.10
C LYS A 40 -5.39 -10.81 -8.27
N ARG A 41 -5.94 -11.64 -7.39
CA ARG A 41 -7.02 -11.21 -6.47
C ARG A 41 -6.54 -10.16 -5.48
N LEU A 42 -5.32 -10.30 -4.96
CA LEU A 42 -4.73 -9.34 -4.04
C LEU A 42 -4.53 -7.98 -4.71
N ALA A 43 -3.95 -7.95 -5.92
CA ALA A 43 -3.80 -6.73 -6.72
C ALA A 43 -5.16 -6.06 -7.00
N SER A 44 -6.16 -6.83 -7.44
CA SER A 44 -7.51 -6.29 -7.67
C SER A 44 -8.14 -5.70 -6.41
N ALA A 45 -7.92 -6.31 -5.23
CA ALA A 45 -8.40 -5.76 -3.97
C ALA A 45 -7.67 -4.46 -3.60
N HIS A 46 -6.38 -4.35 -3.89
CA HIS A 46 -5.60 -3.13 -3.64
C HIS A 46 -6.02 -1.98 -4.56
N TYR A 47 -6.25 -2.24 -5.85
CA TYR A 47 -6.78 -1.22 -6.78
C TYR A 47 -8.12 -0.66 -6.33
N ARG A 48 -9.03 -1.51 -5.81
CA ARG A 48 -10.30 -1.02 -5.23
C ARG A 48 -10.11 -0.13 -4.00
N LYS A 49 -9.07 -0.37 -3.19
CA LYS A 49 -8.74 0.54 -2.07
C LYS A 49 -8.26 1.88 -2.62
N ILE A 50 -7.42 1.86 -3.65
CA ILE A 50 -6.95 3.08 -4.32
C ILE A 50 -8.13 3.88 -4.88
N ASP A 51 -9.10 3.22 -5.53
CA ASP A 51 -10.28 3.87 -6.11
C ASP A 51 -11.07 4.70 -5.08
N ILE A 52 -11.16 4.23 -3.83
CA ILE A 52 -11.94 4.87 -2.76
C ILE A 52 -11.14 5.81 -1.85
N CYS A 53 -9.81 5.83 -1.97
CA CYS A 53 -8.96 6.74 -1.20
C CYS A 53 -8.82 8.10 -1.89
N ASP A 54 -8.51 9.14 -1.12
CA ASP A 54 -8.11 10.45 -1.62
C ASP A 54 -6.64 10.45 -2.11
N ALA A 55 -5.76 9.74 -1.40
CA ALA A 55 -4.33 9.64 -1.68
C ALA A 55 -3.78 8.23 -1.39
N VAL A 56 -2.62 7.92 -1.98
CA VAL A 56 -1.84 6.71 -1.74
C VAL A 56 -0.51 7.09 -1.07
N TYR A 57 -0.28 6.58 0.13
CA TYR A 57 0.96 6.78 0.88
C TYR A 57 1.93 5.62 0.64
N ILE A 58 3.07 5.89 0.03
CA ILE A 58 4.08 4.90 -0.34
C ILE A 58 5.15 4.82 0.75
N VAL A 59 5.36 3.63 1.31
CA VAL A 59 6.44 3.37 2.27
C VAL A 59 7.70 2.93 1.52
N ASP A 60 8.49 3.92 1.08
CA ASP A 60 9.68 3.78 0.25
C ASP A 60 10.99 3.90 1.07
N ILE A 61 11.15 3.05 2.09
CA ILE A 61 12.34 3.07 2.95
C ILE A 61 13.59 2.83 2.11
N ASP A 62 14.57 3.73 2.26
CA ASP A 62 15.81 3.79 1.46
C ASP A 62 15.57 3.85 -0.06
N GLY A 63 14.42 4.38 -0.50
CA GLY A 63 14.02 4.47 -1.91
C GLY A 63 13.61 3.13 -2.53
N TYR A 64 13.37 2.10 -1.73
CA TYR A 64 12.94 0.79 -2.25
C TYR A 64 11.48 0.83 -2.73
N ILE A 65 11.28 0.48 -4.00
CA ILE A 65 9.96 0.25 -4.62
C ILE A 65 9.91 -1.17 -5.19
N GLY A 66 8.96 -1.97 -4.73
CA GLY A 66 8.70 -3.30 -5.29
C GLY A 66 7.85 -3.24 -6.56
N GLU A 67 7.89 -4.31 -7.37
CA GLU A 67 7.13 -4.40 -8.63
C GLU A 67 5.63 -4.14 -8.45
N SER A 68 4.98 -4.81 -7.49
CA SER A 68 3.55 -4.59 -7.22
C SER A 68 3.24 -3.16 -6.77
N VAL A 69 4.16 -2.52 -6.05
CA VAL A 69 4.00 -1.13 -5.60
C VAL A 69 4.16 -0.17 -6.79
N ALA A 70 5.07 -0.46 -7.72
CA ALA A 70 5.21 0.32 -8.95
C ALA A 70 3.92 0.27 -9.79
N ASP A 71 3.30 -0.91 -9.92
CA ASP A 71 2.02 -1.07 -10.60
C ASP A 71 0.89 -0.32 -9.89
N GLU A 72 0.85 -0.35 -8.56
CA GLU A 72 -0.11 0.42 -7.74
C GLU A 72 0.08 1.93 -7.89
N ILE A 73 1.33 2.42 -7.94
CA ILE A 73 1.65 3.84 -8.20
C ILE A 73 1.17 4.24 -9.59
N LEU A 74 1.41 3.42 -10.62
CA LEU A 74 0.96 3.69 -11.98
C LEU A 74 -0.58 3.77 -12.02
N TYR A 75 -1.25 2.75 -11.48
CA TYR A 75 -2.72 2.71 -11.41
C TYR A 75 -3.30 3.94 -10.70
N ALA A 76 -2.72 4.32 -9.55
CA ALA A 76 -3.16 5.48 -8.80
C ALA A 76 -2.98 6.79 -9.59
N LYS A 77 -1.83 6.96 -10.27
CA LYS A 77 -1.58 8.13 -11.14
C LYS A 77 -2.56 8.21 -12.30
N GLU A 78 -2.84 7.10 -12.97
CA GLU A 78 -3.80 7.04 -14.08
C GLU A 78 -5.23 7.38 -13.63
N ASN A 79 -5.57 7.08 -12.37
CA ASN A 79 -6.86 7.41 -11.76
C ASN A 79 -6.85 8.77 -11.02
N GLY A 80 -5.82 9.60 -11.23
CA GLY A 80 -5.74 10.96 -10.68
C GLY A 80 -5.64 11.02 -9.16
N LYS A 81 -5.14 9.96 -8.52
CA LYS A 81 -4.93 9.91 -7.07
C LYS A 81 -3.63 10.60 -6.69
N GLU A 82 -3.64 11.31 -5.57
CA GLU A 82 -2.44 11.91 -5.00
C GLU A 82 -1.49 10.81 -4.51
N ILE A 83 -0.19 10.96 -4.79
CA ILE A 83 0.85 10.05 -4.33
C ILE A 83 1.74 10.79 -3.34
N ILE A 84 1.95 10.21 -2.16
CA ILE A 84 2.81 10.76 -1.11
C ILE A 84 3.87 9.72 -0.79
N PHE A 85 5.15 10.09 -0.90
CA PHE A 85 6.26 9.21 -0.52
C PHE A 85 6.62 9.41 0.95
N HIS A 86 7.09 8.36 1.61
CA HIS A 86 7.50 8.41 3.01
C HIS A 86 8.83 9.14 3.20
N SER A 87 9.71 9.05 2.19
CA SER A 87 11.02 9.69 2.21
C SER A 87 10.97 11.21 1.94
N GLU A 88 9.84 11.75 1.49
CA GLU A 88 9.64 13.18 1.15
C GLU A 88 9.04 14.01 2.31
#